data_AF-A0A5J4DVY0-F1
#
_entry.id   AF-A0A5J4DVY0-F1
#
_cell.length_a   1.000
_cell.length_b   1.000
_cell.length_c   1.000
_cell.angle_alpha   90.00
_cell.angle_beta   90.00
_cell.angle_gamma   90.00
#
_symmetry.space_group_name_H-M   'P 1'
#
loop_
_entity.id
_entity.type
_entity.pdbx_description
1 polymer ?
#
loop_
_entity_poly.entity_id
_entity_poly.type
_entity_poly.pdbx_seq_one_letter_code
_entity_poly.pdbx_strand_id
1 'polypeptide(L)'
;MLRGESPEVIVEYHYATHDRTNTIGLNGDTEGGYAQIAYRFPGDNDKFKPYFRAERVRADNDDALLGGLGLDYDGFLAGLRWDFSSVAAIKAEYRNEEFNNAGKENSVWLQISFVLGSPMSGFRSASDNNRNLFASLRPGNVND
;
A
#
# COMPACT_ATOMS: atom_id res chain seq x y z
N MET A 1 16.75 0.35 5.09
CA MET A 1 16.03 1.29 5.99
C MET A 1 16.89 2.53 6.15
N LEU A 2 16.36 3.70 5.80
CA LEU A 2 17.02 4.99 6.05
C LEU A 2 17.04 5.21 7.58
N ARG A 3 18.20 5.05 8.21
CA ARG A 3 18.42 5.45 9.61
C ARG A 3 18.62 6.96 9.63
N GLY A 4 17.69 7.72 10.23
CA GLY A 4 17.96 9.13 10.59
C GLY A 4 16.76 10.06 10.61
N GLU A 5 15.73 9.82 9.81
CA GLU A 5 14.61 10.77 9.70
C GLU A 5 13.45 10.33 10.60
N SER A 6 13.37 10.96 11.77
CA SER A 6 12.23 10.87 12.68
C SER A 6 11.87 12.30 13.11
N PRO A 7 10.80 12.88 12.56
CA PRO A 7 9.72 12.22 11.81
C PRO A 7 10.11 11.79 10.39
N GLU A 8 9.44 10.73 9.91
CA GLU A 8 9.40 10.32 8.50
C GLU A 8 8.19 10.98 7.85
N VAL A 9 8.42 11.68 6.75
CA VAL A 9 7.36 12.26 5.92
C VAL A 9 7.55 11.74 4.49
N ILE A 10 6.53 11.13 3.93
CA ILE A 10 6.54 10.59 2.56
C ILE A 10 5.33 11.16 1.83
N VAL A 11 5.55 11.66 0.62
CA VAL A 11 4.47 12.06 -0.28
C VAL A 11 4.77 11.42 -1.64
N GLU A 12 3.77 10.76 -2.20
CA GLU A 12 3.84 10.16 -3.53
C GLU A 12 2.62 10.60 -4.34
N TYR A 13 2.86 10.89 -5.61
CA TYR A 13 1.83 11.20 -6.59
C TYR A 13 2.16 10.48 -7.89
N HIS A 14 1.15 9.91 -8.52
CA HIS A 14 1.23 9.29 -9.83
C HIS A 14 0.09 9.78 -10.70
N TYR A 15 0.37 9.88 -11.99
CA TYR A 15 -0.56 10.25 -13.03
C TYR A 15 -0.26 9.39 -14.26
N ALA A 16 -1.30 8.83 -14.87
CA ALA A 16 -1.22 8.00 -16.05
C ALA A 16 -2.31 8.41 -17.04
N THR A 17 -1.94 8.50 -18.31
CA THR A 17 -2.88 8.71 -19.42
C THR A 17 -3.03 7.42 -20.19
N HIS A 18 -4.27 7.04 -20.48
CA HIS A 18 -4.61 5.87 -21.28
C HIS A 18 -5.16 6.30 -22.64
N ASP A 19 -4.29 6.23 -23.66
CA ASP A 19 -4.66 6.42 -25.05
C ASP A 19 -5.20 5.14 -25.66
N ARG A 20 -6.29 5.24 -26.44
CA ARG A 20 -6.79 4.09 -27.21
C ARG A 20 -5.95 3.80 -28.44
N THR A 21 -5.82 2.52 -28.74
CA THR A 21 -5.18 2.03 -29.97
C THR A 21 -6.18 1.77 -31.11
N ASN A 22 -7.50 1.81 -30.86
CA ASN A 22 -8.55 1.56 -31.86
C ASN A 22 -9.71 2.59 -31.78
N THR A 23 -10.54 2.66 -32.83
CA THR A 23 -11.52 3.74 -33.10
C THR A 23 -12.78 3.76 -32.22
N ILE A 24 -12.91 2.86 -31.25
CA ILE A 24 -14.11 2.76 -30.40
C ILE A 24 -13.74 3.17 -28.98
N GLY A 25 -14.22 4.35 -28.58
CA GLY A 25 -14.32 4.96 -27.24
C GLY A 25 -13.26 6.02 -26.89
N LEU A 26 -13.30 6.51 -25.64
CA LEU A 26 -12.62 7.74 -25.19
C LEU A 26 -11.26 7.46 -24.52
N ASN A 27 -10.35 8.44 -24.60
CA ASN A 27 -9.15 8.51 -23.77
C ASN A 27 -9.56 8.89 -22.33
N GLY A 28 -8.74 8.53 -21.36
CA GLY A 28 -8.92 9.03 -20.00
C GLY A 28 -7.65 8.94 -19.18
N ASP A 29 -7.70 9.62 -18.05
CA ASP A 29 -6.58 9.72 -17.13
C ASP A 29 -6.90 9.02 -15.81
N THR A 30 -5.84 8.62 -15.13
CA THR A 30 -5.89 8.12 -13.76
C THR A 30 -4.83 8.83 -12.94
N GLU A 31 -5.23 9.35 -11.80
CA GLU A 31 -4.32 9.95 -10.83
C GLU A 31 -4.49 9.33 -9.45
N GLY A 32 -3.43 9.39 -8.68
CA GLY A 32 -3.49 8.98 -7.30
C GLY A 32 -2.24 9.33 -6.54
N GLY A 33 -2.30 9.12 -5.25
CA GLY A 33 -1.19 9.45 -4.38
C GLY A 33 -1.51 9.22 -2.93
N TYR A 34 -0.49 9.42 -2.11
CA TYR A 34 -0.62 9.38 -0.67
C TYR A 34 0.35 10.34 0.00
N ALA A 35 -0.02 10.76 1.20
CA ALA A 35 0.86 11.44 2.13
C ALA A 35 0.89 10.65 3.44
N GLN A 36 2.08 10.42 3.98
CA GLN A 36 2.30 9.71 5.22
C GLN A 36 3.21 10.52 6.15
N ILE A 37 2.85 10.54 7.43
CA ILE A 37 3.74 10.93 8.52
C ILE A 37 3.88 9.75 9.48
N ALA A 38 5.11 9.48 9.91
CA ALA A 38 5.40 8.45 10.89
C ALA A 38 6.48 8.92 11.86
N TYR A 39 6.40 8.49 13.11
CA TYR A 39 7.37 8.87 14.14
C TYR A 39 7.88 7.64 14.86
N ARG A 40 9.19 7.41 14.82
CA ARG A 40 9.86 6.36 15.56
C ARG A 40 10.15 6.89 16.96
N PHE A 41 9.64 6.26 18.01
CA PHE A 41 9.93 6.72 19.37
C PHE A 41 11.44 6.62 19.68
N PRO A 42 11.98 7.50 20.53
CA PRO A 42 13.37 7.45 20.94
C PRO A 42 13.60 6.45 22.09
N GLY A 43 14.86 6.09 22.32
CA GLY A 43 15.30 5.29 23.46
C GLY A 43 14.76 3.87 23.46
N ASP A 44 14.41 3.34 24.63
CA ASP A 44 13.95 1.95 24.83
C ASP A 44 12.60 1.62 24.14
N ASN A 45 11.94 2.64 23.57
CA ASN A 45 10.67 2.50 22.88
C ASN A 45 10.80 2.57 21.35
N ASP A 46 12.01 2.59 20.80
CA ASP A 46 12.27 2.63 19.35
C ASP A 46 11.65 1.47 18.56
N LYS A 47 11.24 0.40 19.22
CA LYS A 47 10.41 -0.66 18.61
C LYS A 47 9.05 -0.17 18.10
N PHE A 48 8.54 0.98 18.56
CA PHE A 48 7.23 1.49 18.16
C PHE A 48 7.33 2.63 17.13
N LYS A 49 6.44 2.59 16.14
CA LYS A 49 6.29 3.64 15.12
C LYS A 49 4.81 3.87 14.82
N PRO A 50 4.14 4.83 15.49
CA PRO A 50 2.86 5.34 15.03
C PRO A 50 3.00 6.03 13.66
N TYR A 51 1.94 5.97 12.87
CA TYR A 51 1.86 6.64 11.58
C TYR A 51 0.42 6.99 11.22
N PHE A 52 0.30 7.99 10.35
CA PHE A 52 -0.94 8.40 9.72
C PHE A 52 -0.72 8.51 8.22
N ARG A 53 -1.70 8.09 7.43
CA ARG A 53 -1.67 8.18 5.98
C ARG A 53 -3.01 8.65 5.42
N ALA A 54 -2.95 9.58 4.47
CA ALA A 54 -4.06 9.93 3.61
C ALA A 54 -3.77 9.44 2.19
N GLU A 55 -4.74 8.80 1.55
CA GLU A 55 -4.62 8.20 0.23
C GLU A 55 -5.78 8.70 -0.65
N ARG A 56 -5.50 8.90 -1.94
CA ARG A 56 -6.51 9.24 -2.95
C ARG A 56 -6.19 8.54 -4.27
N VAL A 57 -7.21 8.03 -4.93
CA VAL A 57 -7.18 7.59 -6.33
C VAL A 57 -8.41 8.14 -7.04
N ARG A 58 -8.22 8.60 -8.27
CA ARG A 58 -9.27 9.02 -9.20
C ARG A 58 -9.01 8.38 -10.55
N ALA A 59 -10.04 7.78 -11.13
CA ALA A 59 -10.01 7.28 -12.50
C ALA A 59 -11.16 7.94 -13.27
N ASP A 60 -10.86 8.56 -14.40
CA ASP A 60 -11.89 9.18 -15.22
C ASP A 60 -12.89 8.12 -15.70
N ASN A 61 -14.19 8.44 -15.67
CA ASN A 61 -15.24 7.54 -16.15
C ASN A 61 -15.07 7.16 -17.63
N ASP A 62 -14.39 8.01 -18.40
CA ASP A 62 -14.10 7.83 -19.82
C ASP A 62 -12.77 7.08 -20.08
N ASP A 63 -12.02 6.77 -19.02
CA ASP A 63 -10.80 5.97 -19.08
C ASP A 63 -11.09 4.59 -19.68
N ALA A 64 -10.37 4.26 -20.74
CA ALA A 64 -10.58 3.07 -21.54
C ALA A 64 -10.36 1.75 -20.78
N LEU A 65 -9.57 1.77 -19.71
CA LEU A 65 -9.20 0.60 -18.91
C LEU A 65 -9.92 0.59 -17.55
N LEU A 66 -10.00 1.75 -16.89
CA LEU A 66 -10.30 1.85 -15.48
C LEU A 66 -11.65 2.52 -15.17
N GLY A 67 -12.21 3.30 -16.09
CA GLY A 67 -13.40 4.13 -15.83
C GLY A 67 -14.65 3.35 -15.43
N GLY A 68 -14.85 2.15 -16.01
CA GLY A 68 -15.98 1.29 -15.69
C GLY A 68 -15.87 0.50 -14.38
N LEU A 69 -14.72 0.56 -13.70
CA LEU A 69 -14.43 -0.27 -12.52
C LEU A 69 -14.76 0.42 -11.19
N GLY A 70 -15.09 1.73 -11.20
CA GLY A 70 -15.42 2.47 -9.98
C GLY A 70 -14.26 2.49 -8.98
N LEU A 71 -13.06 2.86 -9.45
CA LEU A 71 -11.82 2.78 -8.66
C LEU A 71 -11.52 4.04 -7.84
N ASP A 72 -12.41 5.04 -7.87
CA ASP A 72 -12.30 6.20 -7.03
C ASP A 72 -12.18 5.77 -5.57
N TYR A 73 -11.16 6.28 -4.89
CA TYR A 73 -10.85 5.90 -3.53
C TYR A 73 -10.34 7.09 -2.73
N ASP A 74 -10.84 7.23 -1.51
CA ASP A 74 -10.26 8.09 -0.47
C ASP A 74 -10.05 7.26 0.78
N GLY A 75 -8.86 7.35 1.37
CA GLY A 75 -8.49 6.58 2.55
C GLY A 75 -7.80 7.43 3.59
N PHE A 76 -8.22 7.31 4.84
CA PHE A 76 -7.46 7.77 6.01
C PHE A 76 -7.11 6.58 6.89
N LEU A 77 -5.82 6.41 7.15
CA LEU A 77 -5.29 5.30 7.91
C LEU A 77 -4.52 5.84 9.12
N ALA A 78 -4.79 5.29 10.29
CA ALA A 78 -4.02 5.52 11.50
C ALA A 78 -3.51 4.18 12.01
N GLY A 79 -2.20 4.06 12.18
CA GLY A 79 -1.59 2.78 12.50
C GLY A 79 -0.47 2.86 13.52
N LEU A 80 -0.19 1.72 14.12
CA LEU A 80 0.96 1.49 14.98
C LEU A 80 1.72 0.28 14.46
N ARG A 81 3.01 0.46 14.21
CA ARG A 81 3.94 -0.63 13.94
C ARG A 81 4.77 -0.91 15.19
N TRP A 82 4.93 -2.19 15.51
CA TRP A 82 5.82 -2.69 16.56
C TRP A 82 6.83 -3.68 15.96
N ASP A 83 8.10 -3.26 15.91
CA ASP A 83 9.23 -4.07 15.51
C ASP A 83 9.78 -4.84 16.72
N PHE A 84 9.24 -6.03 16.99
CA PHE A 84 9.65 -6.84 18.15
C PHE A 84 10.97 -7.59 17.93
N SER A 85 11.46 -7.65 16.69
CA SER A 85 12.82 -8.09 16.38
C SER A 85 13.36 -7.38 15.13
N SER A 86 14.64 -7.54 14.83
CA SER A 86 15.26 -7.00 13.61
C SER A 86 14.70 -7.58 12.31
N VAL A 87 14.01 -8.71 12.38
CA VAL A 87 13.48 -9.46 11.22
C VAL A 87 11.97 -9.63 11.28
N ALA A 88 11.28 -9.08 12.27
CA ALA A 88 9.84 -9.30 12.43
C ALA A 88 9.12 -8.12 13.08
N ALA A 89 7.90 -7.87 12.60
CA ALA A 89 7.07 -6.77 13.08
C ALA A 89 5.58 -7.09 13.01
N ILE A 90 4.81 -6.41 13.86
CA ILE A 90 3.35 -6.39 13.85
C ILE A 90 2.90 -4.98 13.48
N LYS A 91 1.83 -4.85 12.69
CA LYS A 91 1.14 -3.59 12.46
C LYS A 91 -0.33 -3.76 12.81
N ALA A 92 -0.88 -2.78 13.51
CA ALA A 92 -2.32 -2.59 13.64
C ALA A 92 -2.69 -1.27 12.95
N GLU A 93 -3.75 -1.29 12.14
CA GLU A 93 -4.24 -0.14 11.37
C GLU A 93 -5.74 0.01 11.54
N TYR A 94 -6.20 1.21 11.88
CA TYR A 94 -7.58 1.63 11.67
C TYR A 94 -7.66 2.36 10.34
N ARG A 95 -8.66 2.04 9.53
CA ARG A 95 -8.84 2.60 8.19
C ARG A 95 -10.27 3.13 8.06
N ASN A 96 -10.39 4.36 7.58
CA ASN A 96 -11.64 4.94 7.11
C ASN A 96 -11.51 5.13 5.60
N GLU A 97 -12.28 4.37 4.84
CA GLU A 97 -12.09 4.20 3.40
C GLU A 97 -13.41 4.43 2.68
N GLU A 98 -13.37 5.10 1.53
CA GLU A 98 -14.52 5.33 0.68
C GLU A 98 -14.16 4.89 -0.73
N PHE A 99 -14.94 3.96 -1.28
CA PHE A 99 -14.77 3.46 -2.63
C PHE A 99 -15.95 3.88 -3.49
N ASN A 100 -15.69 4.40 -4.68
CA ASN A 100 -16.69 4.78 -5.69
C ASN A 100 -17.84 5.65 -5.17
N ASN A 101 -17.58 6.55 -4.22
CA ASN A 101 -18.60 7.37 -3.55
C ASN A 101 -19.74 6.54 -2.92
N ALA A 102 -19.50 5.26 -2.61
CA ALA A 102 -20.49 4.34 -2.04
C ALA A 102 -20.66 4.51 -0.51
N GLY A 103 -20.03 5.55 0.06
CA GLY A 103 -19.99 5.84 1.48
C GLY A 103 -18.73 5.30 2.18
N LYS A 104 -18.56 5.74 3.42
CA LYS A 104 -17.37 5.43 4.22
C LYS A 104 -17.50 4.12 4.96
N GLU A 105 -16.50 3.26 4.81
CA GLU A 105 -16.29 2.03 5.55
C GLU A 105 -15.20 2.22 6.62
N ASN A 106 -15.38 1.59 7.78
CA ASN A 106 -14.41 1.59 8.85
C ASN A 106 -13.90 0.17 9.08
N SER A 107 -12.59 -0.03 9.04
CA SER A 107 -12.00 -1.36 9.22
C SER A 107 -10.80 -1.31 10.17
N VAL A 108 -10.50 -2.46 10.78
CA VAL A 108 -9.30 -2.68 11.60
C VAL A 108 -8.51 -3.83 11.00
N TRP A 109 -7.23 -3.60 10.74
CA TRP A 109 -6.32 -4.53 10.11
C TRP A 109 -5.18 -4.89 11.05
N LEU A 110 -4.85 -6.17 11.10
CA LEU A 110 -3.69 -6.70 11.81
C LEU A 110 -2.80 -7.44 10.82
N GLN A 111 -1.53 -7.04 10.75
CA GLN A 111 -0.56 -7.64 9.84
C GLN A 111 0.70 -8.04 10.60
N ILE A 112 1.23 -9.23 10.29
CA ILE A 112 2.54 -9.70 10.77
C ILE A 112 3.48 -9.77 9.57
N SER A 113 4.74 -9.35 9.74
CA SER A 113 5.76 -9.34 8.68
C SER A 113 7.04 -9.98 9.17
N PHE A 114 7.70 -10.76 8.31
CA PHE A 114 8.98 -11.40 8.58
C PHE A 114 9.94 -11.20 7.41
N VAL A 115 11.23 -11.02 7.71
CA VAL A 115 12.31 -11.07 6.73
C VAL A 115 12.97 -12.43 6.83
N LEU A 116 12.83 -13.25 5.79
CA LEU A 116 13.51 -14.53 5.70
C LEU A 116 14.91 -14.31 5.13
N GLY A 117 15.93 -14.62 5.92
CA GLY A 117 17.30 -14.70 5.42
C GLY A 117 17.40 -15.81 4.40
N SER A 118 18.01 -15.54 3.24
CA SER A 118 18.35 -16.59 2.29
C SER A 118 19.45 -17.48 2.89
N PRO A 119 19.30 -18.82 2.93
CA PRO A 119 20.42 -19.70 3.19
C PRO A 119 21.22 -19.85 1.88
N MET A 120 22.09 -18.88 1.55
CA MET A 120 23.01 -19.06 0.42
C MET A 120 24.40 -18.51 0.72
N SER A 121 25.18 -19.28 1.48
CA SER A 121 26.58 -19.48 1.15
C SER A 121 26.66 -20.42 -0.06
N GLY A 122 26.69 -19.88 -1.30
CA GLY A 122 27.13 -20.70 -2.44
C GLY A 122 26.51 -20.51 -3.83
N PHE A 123 25.60 -19.58 -4.10
CA PHE A 123 25.13 -19.36 -5.48
C PHE A 123 25.77 -18.11 -6.10
N ARG A 124 26.76 -18.36 -6.96
CA ARG A 124 27.30 -17.35 -7.87
C ARG A 124 26.25 -17.00 -8.92
N SER A 125 26.15 -15.69 -9.15
CA SER A 125 25.35 -15.00 -10.14
C SER A 125 25.25 -15.70 -11.50
N ALA A 126 24.01 -15.84 -11.98
CA ALA A 126 23.70 -15.76 -13.40
C ALA A 126 22.30 -15.13 -13.54
N SER A 127 22.30 -13.87 -13.98
CA SER A 127 21.31 -13.19 -14.84
C SER A 127 19.81 -13.34 -14.53
N ASP A 128 19.20 -12.18 -14.25
CA ASP A 128 17.87 -11.76 -14.69
C ASP A 128 16.72 -12.78 -14.64
N ASN A 129 15.83 -12.63 -13.66
CA ASN A 129 14.50 -12.07 -13.96
C ASN A 129 13.63 -11.95 -12.71
N ASN A 130 13.15 -10.71 -12.57
CA ASN A 130 12.30 -10.14 -11.55
C ASN A 130 10.99 -10.91 -11.36
N ARG A 131 10.78 -11.57 -10.21
CA ARG A 131 9.46 -12.07 -9.77
C ARG A 131 9.31 -11.95 -8.25
N ASN A 132 8.74 -10.83 -7.80
CA ASN A 132 8.21 -10.71 -6.45
C ASN A 132 6.85 -11.41 -6.38
N LEU A 133 6.75 -12.47 -5.56
CA LEU A 133 5.48 -13.11 -5.23
C LEU A 133 4.86 -12.45 -3.99
N PHE A 134 3.68 -11.86 -4.15
CA PHE A 134 2.84 -11.39 -3.05
C PHE A 134 1.84 -12.49 -2.68
N ALA A 135 1.73 -12.82 -1.40
CA ALA A 135 0.64 -13.64 -0.87
C ALA A 135 -0.30 -12.75 -0.05
N SER A 136 -1.51 -12.54 -0.58
CA SER A 136 -2.66 -11.95 0.13
C SER A 136 -3.56 -13.11 0.56
N LEU A 137 -3.84 -13.22 1.86
CA LEU A 137 -4.88 -14.11 2.36
C LEU A 137 -6.17 -13.30 2.45
N ARG A 138 -7.08 -13.54 1.49
CA ARG A 138 -8.49 -13.14 1.62
C ARG A 138 -9.26 -14.27 2.33
N PRO A 139 -10.12 -13.98 3.32
CA PRO A 139 -11.05 -14.97 3.84
C PRO A 139 -12.01 -15.41 2.71
N GLY A 140 -12.09 -16.72 2.46
CA GLY A 140 -13.06 -17.28 1.54
C GLY A 140 -14.45 -17.34 2.17
N ASN A 141 -15.48 -16.96 1.41
CA ASN A 141 -16.87 -17.21 1.76
C ASN A 141 -17.09 -18.73 1.83
N VAL A 142 -17.51 -19.21 3.00
CA VAL A 142 -18.12 -20.54 3.16
C VAL A 142 -19.61 -20.33 2.97
N ASN A 143 -20.14 -20.74 1.81
CA ASN A 143 -21.57 -20.93 1.63
C ASN A 143 -21.90 -22.35 2.11
N ASP A 144 -22.76 -22.45 3.12
CA ASP A 144 -23.59 -23.63 3.37
C ASP A 144 -24.87 -23.53 2.53
#